data_AF-A0A498K6P6-F1
#
_entry.id   AF-A0A498K6P6-F1
#
_cell.length_a   1.000
_cell.length_b   1.000
_cell.length_c   1.000
_cell.angle_alpha   90.00
_cell.angle_beta   90.00
_cell.angle_gamma   90.00
#
_symmetry.space_group_name_H-M   'P 1'
#
loop_
_entity.id
_entity.type
_entity.pdbx_description
1 polymer ?
#
loop_
_entity_poly.entity_id
_entity_poly.type
_entity_poly.pdbx_seq_one_letter_code
_entity_poly.pdbx_strand_id
1 'polypeptide(L)'
;MQHYDFWISCLAVYWLIIINNTIYIKLILVIATCFCRFAEPLTSGDYPQSMQRLVGNRLPKFTKEQSMMLFGSFDFLGLNYYTTYYAAYAPQPNSSNASYLIDIHAKPLYERNGVPIGPKAASDWLYVYPRGIQDLLHYIKENYHDPLIYITENGIDEFNDPKLSLEEALNDTIRVDYHYWHLYYLQKAIQDGVNVKGYFLWSLLDNFEWNSGYTVRFGINYVDYNNGLKRSPKLSAQWFKNFLTTNSRYSDAKRGSASVNRSSFPEGFIFGAAGSAYQAVEDQVYGIHSLTNIQEDVRLIKEIGFDAYRFSISWSRLLPSGKLSGGVNKQGIKYYKRLIKKLVASGLKPFVTLFHWDLPQALEDEYGGFLSPKLVNHFRDYAELCFREFGDNVKHWITLNEPWSYSKGGRCSNWQNRNCTGRNSATEPYLVTHHQLLAHAAAAKLYKEKYQAPQNGFIGITFMDPLVYGNYPHSMQSLVGNRLPKFTKKQSNRLKGSFDFIGLNYYTANYAANAPGGLHNTSFLTDSHTHISSE
;
A
#
# COMPACT_ATOMS: atom_id res chain seq x y z
N MET A 1 12.83 14.24 29.31
CA MET A 1 12.54 14.65 27.93
C MET A 1 12.62 13.39 27.08
N GLN A 2 11.50 12.73 26.87
CA GLN A 2 11.41 11.54 26.02
C GLN A 2 10.92 12.01 24.65
N HIS A 3 11.78 11.86 23.64
CA HIS A 3 11.41 12.04 22.24
C HIS A 3 10.40 10.94 21.89
N TYR A 4 9.22 11.34 21.42
CA TYR A 4 8.14 10.44 21.02
C TYR A 4 8.20 10.29 19.50
N ASP A 5 8.74 9.17 19.03
CA ASP A 5 8.82 8.82 17.61
C ASP A 5 7.45 8.31 17.14
N PHE A 6 6.76 9.12 16.34
CA PHE A 6 5.52 8.76 15.65
C PHE A 6 5.75 8.90 14.13
N TRP A 7 5.18 7.98 13.35
CA TRP A 7 5.31 7.90 11.89
C TRP A 7 3.91 7.70 11.29
N ILE A 8 3.46 8.54 10.35
CA ILE A 8 2.26 8.26 9.52
C ILE A 8 2.49 8.64 8.05
N SER A 9 2.31 7.61 7.22
CA SER A 9 2.17 7.59 5.76
C SER A 9 0.72 7.79 5.35
N CYS A 10 0.37 8.93 4.76
CA CYS A 10 -0.68 9.06 3.73
C CYS A 10 -0.94 10.54 3.47
N LEU A 11 -0.35 11.06 2.41
CA LEU A 11 -0.90 12.21 1.69
C LEU A 11 -0.98 11.81 0.22
N ALA A 12 -2.16 11.35 -0.21
CA ALA A 12 -2.47 11.34 -1.63
C ALA A 12 -2.57 12.80 -2.05
N VAL A 13 -1.65 13.27 -2.88
CA VAL A 13 -1.62 14.68 -3.26
C VAL A 13 -1.86 14.81 -4.74
N TYR A 14 -3.02 15.36 -5.07
CA TYR A 14 -3.16 16.11 -6.31
C TYR A 14 -2.76 17.55 -6.02
N TRP A 15 -1.97 18.14 -6.91
CA TRP A 15 -1.70 19.56 -6.89
C TRP A 15 -2.84 20.32 -7.57
N LEU A 16 -2.97 21.62 -7.29
CA LEU A 16 -3.99 22.46 -7.89
C LEU A 16 -3.39 23.67 -8.60
N ILE A 17 -3.75 23.86 -9.86
CA ILE A 17 -3.44 25.09 -10.61
C ILE A 17 -4.60 26.06 -10.45
N ILE A 18 -4.28 27.25 -9.96
CA ILE A 18 -5.24 28.33 -9.72
C ILE A 18 -5.49 29.13 -11.01
N ILE A 19 -6.77 29.34 -11.33
CA ILE A 19 -7.22 29.93 -12.60
C ILE A 19 -7.42 31.47 -12.53
N ASN A 20 -7.74 32.05 -11.36
CA ASN A 20 -8.00 33.48 -11.16
C ASN A 20 -7.32 34.02 -9.90
N ASN A 21 -6.95 35.30 -9.90
CA ASN A 21 -6.04 35.90 -8.91
C ASN A 21 -6.77 36.88 -7.99
N THR A 22 -7.76 36.40 -7.24
CA THR A 22 -8.46 37.20 -6.21
C THR A 22 -7.97 36.80 -4.82
N ILE A 23 -7.93 37.76 -3.89
CA ILE A 23 -7.47 37.62 -2.49
C ILE A 23 -8.12 36.41 -1.76
N TYR A 24 -9.33 36.01 -2.16
CA TYR A 24 -10.05 34.84 -1.64
C TYR A 24 -9.41 33.48 -1.99
N ILE A 25 -8.52 33.42 -2.99
CA ILE A 25 -7.95 32.18 -3.51
C ILE A 25 -6.66 31.77 -2.77
N LYS A 26 -6.01 32.69 -2.04
CA LYS A 26 -4.97 32.32 -1.07
C LYS A 26 -5.53 31.47 0.09
N LEU A 27 -6.81 31.63 0.43
CA LEU A 27 -7.49 30.73 1.38
C LEU A 27 -7.71 29.33 0.78
N ILE A 28 -7.91 29.22 -0.53
CA ILE A 28 -8.20 27.95 -1.23
C ILE A 28 -6.99 27.01 -1.22
N LEU A 29 -5.75 27.53 -1.23
CA LEU A 29 -4.52 26.75 -1.04
C LEU A 29 -4.50 25.97 0.29
N VAL A 30 -5.01 26.58 1.36
CA VAL A 30 -5.04 26.00 2.71
C VAL A 30 -6.19 24.97 2.84
N ILE A 31 -7.10 24.91 1.87
CA ILE A 31 -8.37 24.16 1.94
C ILE A 31 -8.42 22.99 0.96
N ALA A 32 -7.75 23.08 -0.20
CA ALA A 32 -8.14 22.30 -1.37
C ALA A 32 -7.31 21.05 -1.66
N THR A 33 -6.33 20.67 -0.81
CA THR A 33 -5.58 19.43 -1.01
C THR A 33 -5.75 18.49 0.18
N CYS A 34 -6.00 17.21 -0.13
CA CYS A 34 -5.84 16.11 0.83
C CYS A 34 -4.50 16.24 1.59
N PHE A 35 -3.47 16.83 0.97
CA PHE A 35 -2.19 17.20 1.59
C PHE A 35 -2.30 18.06 2.85
N CYS A 36 -2.78 19.30 2.76
CA CYS A 36 -2.72 20.23 3.91
C CYS A 36 -3.51 19.72 5.11
N ARG A 37 -4.59 18.97 4.88
CA ARG A 37 -5.42 18.43 5.97
C ARG A 37 -4.64 17.53 6.93
N PHE A 38 -3.75 16.69 6.43
CA PHE A 38 -2.96 15.83 7.31
C PHE A 38 -1.54 16.37 7.53
N ALA A 39 -0.98 17.16 6.62
CA ALA A 39 0.32 17.79 6.85
C ALA A 39 0.29 18.86 7.96
N GLU A 40 -0.80 19.65 8.05
CA GLU A 40 -0.88 20.75 9.01
C GLU A 40 -0.96 20.29 10.47
N PRO A 41 -1.79 19.29 10.85
CA PRO A 41 -1.77 18.78 12.22
C PRO A 41 -0.42 18.20 12.62
N LEU A 42 0.31 17.62 11.66
CA LEU A 42 1.64 17.07 11.90
C LEU A 42 2.70 18.15 12.17
N THR A 43 2.52 19.35 11.64
CA THR A 43 3.50 20.44 11.75
C THR A 43 3.09 21.55 12.70
N SER A 44 1.81 21.64 13.05
CA SER A 44 1.27 22.68 13.95
C SER A 44 0.55 22.10 15.17
N GLY A 45 0.22 20.81 15.17
CA GLY A 45 -0.60 20.18 16.20
C GLY A 45 -2.10 20.45 16.05
N ASP A 46 -2.56 21.14 15.01
CA ASP A 46 -3.99 21.43 14.80
C ASP A 46 -4.39 21.42 13.32
N TYR A 47 -5.69 21.38 13.05
CA TYR A 47 -6.20 21.49 11.68
C TYR A 47 -5.87 22.87 11.07
N PRO A 48 -5.75 22.97 9.73
CA PRO A 48 -5.55 24.25 9.08
C PRO A 48 -6.63 25.25 9.46
N GLN A 49 -6.25 26.51 9.76
CA GLN A 49 -7.19 27.55 10.19
C GLN A 49 -8.36 27.74 9.22
N SER A 50 -8.09 27.55 7.94
CA SER A 50 -9.09 27.63 6.89
C SER A 50 -10.16 26.53 7.02
N MET A 51 -9.75 25.30 7.33
CA MET A 51 -10.63 24.16 7.61
C MET A 51 -11.43 24.41 8.89
N GLN A 52 -10.80 24.95 9.93
CA GLN A 52 -11.51 25.35 11.15
C GLN A 52 -12.60 26.39 10.87
N ARG A 53 -12.33 27.36 9.99
CA ARG A 53 -13.30 28.40 9.60
C ARG A 53 -14.43 27.87 8.70
N LEU A 54 -14.10 27.09 7.67
CA LEU A 54 -15.09 26.63 6.69
C LEU A 54 -15.97 25.49 7.19
N VAL A 55 -15.37 24.53 7.89
CA VAL A 55 -16.11 23.38 8.42
C VAL A 55 -16.82 23.74 9.72
N GLY A 56 -16.25 24.68 10.50
CA GLY A 56 -16.84 25.19 11.73
C GLY A 56 -17.05 24.10 12.77
N ASN A 57 -18.22 24.09 13.40
CA ASN A 57 -18.54 23.16 14.50
C ASN A 57 -18.59 21.68 14.09
N ARG A 58 -18.61 21.37 12.80
CA ARG A 58 -18.52 19.98 12.30
C ARG A 58 -17.10 19.42 12.34
N LEU A 59 -16.10 20.28 12.47
CA LEU A 59 -14.71 19.87 12.61
C LEU A 59 -14.43 19.53 14.08
N PRO A 60 -14.07 18.27 14.39
CA PRO A 60 -13.62 17.93 15.73
C PRO A 60 -12.42 18.78 16.12
N LYS A 61 -12.30 19.12 17.40
CA LYS A 61 -11.13 19.85 17.92
C LYS A 61 -10.19 18.87 18.59
N PHE A 62 -8.90 19.00 18.36
CA PHE A 62 -7.92 18.28 19.14
C PHE A 62 -7.89 18.80 20.57
N THR A 63 -7.81 17.90 21.55
CA THR A 63 -7.45 18.30 22.92
C THR A 63 -6.01 18.78 22.94
N LYS A 64 -5.60 19.47 24.00
CA LYS A 64 -4.22 19.94 24.16
C LYS A 64 -3.22 18.78 24.12
N GLU A 65 -3.57 17.65 24.73
CA GLU A 65 -2.75 16.44 24.71
C GLU A 65 -2.65 15.84 23.30
N GLN A 66 -3.78 15.78 22.56
CA GLN A 66 -3.79 15.28 21.18
C GLN A 66 -2.97 16.17 20.25
N SER A 67 -3.08 17.49 20.42
CA SER A 67 -2.30 18.47 19.66
C SER A 67 -0.79 18.27 19.87
N MET A 68 -0.36 18.07 21.12
CA MET A 68 1.03 17.75 21.45
C MET A 68 1.49 16.39 20.90
N MET A 69 0.60 15.41 20.78
CA MET A 69 0.93 14.10 20.20
C MET A 69 1.10 14.16 18.68
N LEU A 70 0.41 15.07 18.00
CA LEU A 70 0.45 15.22 16.54
C LEU A 70 1.62 16.11 16.09
N PHE A 71 1.95 17.14 16.85
CA PHE A 71 3.02 18.05 16.51
C PHE A 71 4.37 17.32 16.43
N GLY A 72 5.00 17.34 15.25
CA GLY A 72 6.27 16.68 14.98
C GLY A 72 6.19 15.15 14.89
N SER A 73 4.99 14.58 14.71
CA SER A 73 4.76 13.14 14.75
C SER A 73 5.10 12.45 13.41
N PHE A 74 6.24 12.79 12.81
CA PHE A 74 6.78 12.21 11.57
C PHE A 74 8.29 12.50 11.42
N ASP A 75 9.07 11.55 10.93
CA ASP A 75 10.49 11.81 10.56
C ASP A 75 10.73 11.95 9.05
N PHE A 76 9.76 11.54 8.23
CA PHE A 76 9.70 11.88 6.81
C PHE A 76 8.25 11.91 6.30
N LEU A 77 8.08 12.50 5.12
CA LEU A 77 6.83 12.65 4.41
C LEU A 77 6.81 11.73 3.19
N GLY A 78 5.93 10.72 3.19
CA GLY A 78 5.66 9.88 2.03
C GLY A 78 4.66 10.56 1.09
N LEU A 79 5.01 10.69 -0.19
CA LEU A 79 4.21 11.40 -1.19
C LEU A 79 3.85 10.51 -2.37
N ASN A 80 2.56 10.41 -2.66
CA ASN A 80 2.06 9.78 -3.89
C ASN A 80 1.58 10.88 -4.82
N TYR A 81 2.15 10.96 -6.03
CA TYR A 81 1.78 11.95 -7.03
C TYR A 81 1.42 11.24 -8.34
N TYR A 82 0.24 11.55 -8.89
CA TYR A 82 -0.22 10.97 -10.16
C TYR A 82 -0.79 12.03 -11.11
N THR A 83 -1.43 13.06 -10.58
CA THR A 83 -2.13 14.07 -11.38
C THR A 83 -2.21 15.43 -10.67
N THR A 84 -2.65 16.43 -11.41
CA THR A 84 -2.95 17.80 -10.95
C THR A 84 -4.31 18.16 -11.52
N TYR A 85 -5.09 18.97 -10.79
CA TYR A 85 -6.33 19.55 -11.30
C TYR A 85 -6.22 21.06 -11.40
N TYR A 86 -7.04 21.66 -12.26
CA TYR A 86 -7.38 23.06 -12.08
C TYR A 86 -8.32 23.22 -10.89
N ALA A 87 -8.22 24.34 -10.18
CA ALA A 87 -9.19 24.72 -9.15
C ALA A 87 -10.00 25.93 -9.59
N ALA A 88 -11.32 25.79 -9.60
CA ALA A 88 -12.26 26.89 -9.77
C ALA A 88 -12.99 27.18 -8.46
N TYR A 89 -13.31 28.44 -8.19
CA TYR A 89 -14.14 28.80 -7.05
C TYR A 89 -15.53 28.18 -7.15
N ALA A 90 -16.03 27.65 -6.04
CA ALA A 90 -17.42 27.20 -5.90
C ALA A 90 -18.12 28.04 -4.81
N PRO A 91 -19.29 28.63 -5.08
CA PRO A 91 -20.02 29.45 -4.12
C PRO A 91 -20.49 28.66 -2.90
N GLN A 92 -20.71 29.37 -1.78
CA GLN A 92 -21.12 28.75 -0.52
C GLN A 92 -22.44 27.98 -0.65
N PRO A 93 -22.52 26.74 -0.12
CA PRO A 93 -23.76 26.00 -0.09
C PRO A 93 -24.73 26.53 0.97
N ASN A 94 -26.03 26.43 0.71
CA ASN A 94 -27.06 26.65 1.74
C ASN A 94 -26.80 25.69 2.93
N SER A 95 -26.96 26.19 4.17
CA SER A 95 -26.59 25.49 5.41
C SER A 95 -27.25 24.10 5.59
N SER A 96 -28.33 23.82 4.86
CA SER A 96 -29.03 22.54 4.83
C SER A 96 -28.33 21.43 4.02
N ASN A 97 -27.33 21.77 3.19
CA ASN A 97 -26.66 20.85 2.26
C ASN A 97 -25.13 20.72 2.50
N ALA A 98 -24.62 21.14 3.66
CA ALA A 98 -23.18 21.08 3.96
C ALA A 98 -22.61 19.65 3.83
N SER A 99 -21.55 19.49 3.04
CA SER A 99 -20.90 18.19 2.83
C SER A 99 -19.41 18.35 2.63
N TYR A 100 -18.67 17.28 2.93
CA TYR A 100 -17.23 17.19 2.74
C TYR A 100 -16.74 17.72 1.37
N LEU A 101 -17.47 17.40 0.30
CA LEU A 101 -17.07 17.72 -1.08
C LEU A 101 -17.22 19.20 -1.42
N ILE A 102 -18.10 19.92 -0.71
CA ILE A 102 -18.40 21.33 -1.00
C ILE A 102 -17.82 22.27 0.06
N ASP A 103 -17.42 21.75 1.22
CA ASP A 103 -16.74 22.50 2.29
C ASP A 103 -15.44 23.16 1.82
N ILE A 104 -14.84 22.64 0.74
CA ILE A 104 -13.61 23.17 0.20
C ILE A 104 -13.80 24.47 -0.61
N HIS A 105 -15.05 24.85 -0.91
CA HIS A 105 -15.42 26.02 -1.73
C HIS A 105 -14.62 26.13 -3.05
N ALA A 106 -14.21 24.98 -3.57
CA ALA A 106 -13.43 24.82 -4.78
C ALA A 106 -13.91 23.59 -5.53
N LYS A 107 -13.95 23.68 -6.87
CA LYS A 107 -14.26 22.57 -7.76
C LYS A 107 -12.96 22.17 -8.48
N PRO A 108 -12.48 20.92 -8.31
CA PRO A 108 -11.41 20.40 -9.15
C PRO A 108 -11.94 20.20 -10.57
N LEU A 109 -11.15 20.60 -11.56
CA LEU A 109 -11.45 20.47 -12.97
C LEU A 109 -10.27 19.85 -13.70
N TYR A 110 -10.52 18.86 -14.55
CA TYR A 110 -9.49 18.27 -15.42
C TYR A 110 -9.25 19.12 -16.67
N GLU A 111 -10.12 20.08 -16.96
CA GLU A 111 -10.03 20.98 -18.11
C GLU A 111 -10.32 22.44 -17.75
N ARG A 112 -9.74 23.34 -18.54
CA ARG A 112 -9.99 24.78 -18.48
C ARG A 112 -10.30 25.26 -19.89
N ASN A 113 -11.46 25.86 -20.10
CA ASN A 113 -11.92 26.38 -21.40
C ASN A 113 -11.87 25.30 -22.51
N GLY A 114 -12.27 24.06 -22.19
CA GLY A 114 -12.22 22.92 -23.11
C GLY A 114 -10.82 22.35 -23.38
N VAL A 115 -9.79 22.83 -22.68
CA VAL A 115 -8.42 22.32 -22.79
C VAL A 115 -8.09 21.49 -21.54
N PRO A 116 -7.86 20.16 -21.66
CA PRO A 116 -7.43 19.32 -20.57
C PRO A 116 -6.09 19.78 -19.98
N ILE A 117 -5.88 19.53 -18.69
CA ILE A 117 -4.62 19.85 -18.00
C ILE A 117 -3.43 19.06 -18.55
N GLY A 118 -3.70 17.88 -19.11
CA GLY A 118 -2.74 17.05 -19.80
C GLY A 118 -3.39 15.85 -20.47
N PRO A 119 -2.61 14.97 -21.13
CA PRO A 119 -3.11 13.72 -21.69
C PRO A 119 -3.80 12.86 -20.63
N LYS A 120 -4.95 12.27 -20.98
CA LYS A 120 -5.67 11.34 -20.11
C LYS A 120 -5.09 9.93 -20.27
N ALA A 121 -4.88 9.23 -19.16
CA ALA A 121 -4.50 7.82 -19.16
C ALA A 121 -5.72 6.90 -19.30
N ALA A 122 -5.57 5.60 -19.03
CA ALA A 122 -6.68 4.66 -19.12
C ALA A 122 -7.72 4.88 -18.02
N SER A 123 -7.27 5.25 -16.81
CA SER A 123 -8.15 5.61 -15.70
C SER A 123 -8.78 7.00 -15.88
N ASP A 124 -10.07 7.12 -15.57
CA ASP A 124 -10.83 8.37 -15.74
C ASP A 124 -10.33 9.54 -14.90
N TRP A 125 -9.68 9.25 -13.78
CA TRP A 125 -9.17 10.24 -12.83
C TRP A 125 -7.74 10.72 -13.12
N LEU A 126 -6.99 10.05 -14.00
CA LEU A 126 -5.55 10.26 -14.18
C LEU A 126 -5.25 11.09 -15.43
N TYR A 127 -4.85 12.35 -15.20
CA TYR A 127 -4.36 13.26 -16.23
C TYR A 127 -2.87 13.55 -16.01
N VAL A 128 -2.07 13.35 -17.05
CA VAL A 128 -0.61 13.44 -17.01
C VAL A 128 -0.18 14.90 -16.92
N TYR A 129 0.34 15.32 -15.77
CA TYR A 129 0.86 16.67 -15.58
C TYR A 129 2.17 16.65 -14.79
N PRO A 130 3.34 16.53 -15.45
CA PRO A 130 4.59 16.28 -14.75
C PRO A 130 5.11 17.49 -13.96
N ARG A 131 4.77 18.73 -14.33
CA ARG A 131 5.20 19.93 -13.60
C ARG A 131 4.61 20.02 -12.18
N GLY A 132 3.41 19.48 -11.97
CA GLY A 132 2.72 19.61 -10.69
C GLY A 132 3.46 18.93 -9.53
N ILE A 133 4.30 17.91 -9.79
CA ILE A 133 5.13 17.32 -8.73
C ILE A 133 6.18 18.32 -8.24
N GLN A 134 6.76 19.13 -9.13
CA GLN A 134 7.72 20.18 -8.75
C GLN A 134 7.02 21.25 -7.92
N ASP A 135 5.88 21.75 -8.40
CA ASP A 135 5.14 22.83 -7.74
C ASP A 135 4.69 22.42 -6.34
N LEU A 136 4.21 21.18 -6.19
CA LEU A 136 3.85 20.62 -4.91
C LEU A 136 5.06 20.52 -3.97
N LEU A 137 6.19 20.00 -4.44
CA LEU A 137 7.39 19.84 -3.63
C LEU A 137 7.93 21.20 -3.14
N HIS A 138 7.89 22.24 -3.97
CA HIS A 138 8.21 23.60 -3.54
C HIS A 138 7.25 24.13 -2.49
N TYR A 139 5.95 23.91 -2.68
CA TYR A 139 4.95 24.28 -1.68
C TYR A 139 5.21 23.62 -0.34
N ILE A 140 5.55 22.32 -0.33
CA ILE A 140 5.86 21.59 0.89
C ILE A 140 7.08 22.20 1.58
N LYS A 141 8.14 22.45 0.82
CA LYS A 141 9.36 23.09 1.33
C LYS A 141 9.08 24.44 1.98
N GLU A 142 8.32 25.30 1.31
CA GLU A 142 8.02 26.66 1.76
C GLU A 142 7.10 26.70 2.99
N ASN A 143 6.15 25.77 3.10
CA ASN A 143 5.07 25.85 4.09
C ASN A 143 5.20 24.85 5.24
N TYR A 144 6.05 23.82 5.12
CA TYR A 144 6.16 22.73 6.09
C TYR A 144 7.59 22.48 6.59
N HIS A 145 8.43 23.52 6.56
CA HIS A 145 9.82 23.51 7.06
C HIS A 145 10.74 22.49 6.35
N ASP A 146 10.57 22.32 5.03
CA ASP A 146 11.41 21.46 4.19
C ASP A 146 11.67 20.06 4.77
N PRO A 147 10.60 19.29 5.04
CA PRO A 147 10.72 18.00 5.67
C PRO A 147 11.44 17.02 4.73
N LEU A 148 12.01 15.95 5.30
CA LEU A 148 12.51 14.83 4.51
C LEU A 148 11.35 14.17 3.75
N ILE A 149 11.46 13.97 2.44
CA ILE A 149 10.39 13.45 1.56
C ILE A 149 10.83 12.17 0.84
N TYR A 150 9.92 11.20 0.70
CA TYR A 150 10.05 10.06 -0.22
C TYR A 150 8.84 10.03 -1.15
N ILE A 151 9.06 9.99 -2.47
CA ILE A 151 8.00 9.72 -3.44
C ILE A 151 7.68 8.24 -3.39
N THR A 152 6.63 7.88 -2.65
CA THR A 152 6.27 6.49 -2.37
C THR A 152 5.54 5.84 -3.54
N GLU A 153 4.96 6.63 -4.44
CA GLU A 153 4.39 6.16 -5.71
C GLU A 153 4.30 7.26 -6.78
N ASN A 154 4.60 6.88 -8.02
CA ASN A 154 4.31 7.64 -9.23
C ASN A 154 4.25 6.69 -10.42
N GLY A 155 3.24 6.80 -11.29
CA GLY A 155 3.01 5.86 -12.38
C GLY A 155 1.85 6.25 -13.30
N ILE A 156 1.71 5.51 -14.40
CA ILE A 156 0.62 5.68 -15.37
C ILE A 156 0.10 4.32 -15.84
N ASP A 157 -1.20 4.25 -16.06
CA ASP A 157 -1.88 3.09 -16.62
C ASP A 157 -2.17 3.20 -18.11
N GLU A 158 -2.31 2.02 -18.71
CA GLU A 158 -2.82 1.81 -20.06
C GLU A 158 -3.96 0.78 -20.04
N PHE A 159 -4.82 0.81 -21.05
CA PHE A 159 -5.89 -0.18 -21.16
C PHE A 159 -5.29 -1.58 -21.36
N ASN A 160 -5.88 -2.57 -20.70
CA ASN A 160 -5.64 -3.97 -21.04
C ASN A 160 -6.43 -4.33 -22.30
N ASP A 161 -5.88 -4.02 -23.48
CA ASP A 161 -6.51 -4.34 -24.75
C ASP A 161 -6.15 -5.77 -25.21
N PRO A 162 -7.11 -6.72 -25.22
CA PRO A 162 -6.86 -8.09 -25.65
C PRO A 162 -6.59 -8.24 -27.16
N LYS A 163 -6.76 -7.17 -27.95
CA LYS A 163 -6.51 -7.18 -29.40
C LYS A 163 -5.05 -6.95 -29.76
N LEU A 164 -4.26 -6.40 -28.83
CA LEU A 164 -2.84 -6.12 -29.07
C LEU A 164 -2.05 -7.43 -29.12
N SER A 165 -1.11 -7.50 -30.06
CA SER A 165 -0.07 -8.53 -30.01
C SER A 165 0.84 -8.31 -28.79
N LEU A 166 1.57 -9.36 -28.38
CA LEU A 166 2.51 -9.25 -27.27
C LEU A 166 3.58 -8.18 -27.55
N GLU A 167 4.06 -8.07 -28.79
CA GLU A 167 5.05 -7.04 -29.16
C GLU A 167 4.51 -5.62 -28.96
N GLU A 168 3.25 -5.38 -29.36
CA GLU A 168 2.58 -4.09 -29.16
C GLU A 168 2.32 -3.79 -27.68
N ALA A 169 1.86 -4.78 -26.91
CA ALA A 169 1.61 -4.63 -25.47
C ALA A 169 2.90 -4.39 -24.64
N LEU A 170 4.05 -4.79 -25.17
CA LEU A 170 5.36 -4.51 -24.56
C LEU A 170 5.91 -3.12 -24.94
N ASN A 171 5.37 -2.49 -25.99
CA ASN A 171 5.87 -1.21 -26.51
C ASN A 171 5.18 0.01 -25.85
N ASP A 172 5.29 0.11 -24.52
CA ASP A 172 4.63 1.10 -23.67
C ASP A 172 5.31 2.48 -23.62
N THR A 173 5.56 3.06 -24.79
CA THR A 173 6.26 4.36 -24.96
C THR A 173 5.67 5.50 -24.11
N ILE A 174 4.35 5.52 -23.90
CA ILE A 174 3.68 6.53 -23.08
C ILE A 174 4.14 6.45 -21.61
N ARG A 175 4.36 5.24 -21.09
CA ARG A 175 4.86 5.03 -19.71
C ARG A 175 6.29 5.51 -19.57
N VAL A 176 7.13 5.28 -20.58
CA VAL A 176 8.50 5.84 -20.64
C VAL A 176 8.44 7.37 -20.58
N ASP A 177 7.64 8.00 -21.45
CA ASP A 177 7.51 9.47 -21.50
C ASP A 177 6.99 10.04 -20.18
N TYR A 178 6.00 9.39 -19.57
CA TYR A 178 5.46 9.78 -18.27
C TYR A 178 6.56 9.84 -17.21
N HIS A 179 7.30 8.74 -17.02
CA HIS A 179 8.32 8.67 -15.99
C HIS A 179 9.49 9.59 -16.27
N TYR A 180 9.93 9.71 -17.52
CA TYR A 180 10.98 10.64 -17.91
C TYR A 180 10.64 12.06 -17.44
N TRP A 181 9.45 12.56 -17.77
CA TRP A 181 9.07 13.92 -17.43
C TRP A 181 8.82 14.13 -15.94
N HIS A 182 8.20 13.18 -15.23
CA HIS A 182 8.00 13.30 -13.78
C HIS A 182 9.34 13.30 -13.03
N LEU A 183 10.27 12.43 -13.44
CA LEU A 183 11.61 12.37 -12.86
C LEU A 183 12.43 13.63 -13.19
N TYR A 184 12.26 14.21 -14.38
CA TYR A 184 12.85 15.51 -14.74
C TYR A 184 12.41 16.62 -13.78
N TYR A 185 11.10 16.75 -13.53
CA TYR A 185 10.56 17.79 -12.66
C TYR A 185 10.85 17.52 -11.18
N LEU A 186 10.90 16.25 -10.77
CA LEU A 186 11.38 15.85 -9.44
C LEU A 186 12.84 16.25 -9.23
N GLN A 187 13.71 15.99 -10.22
CA GLN A 187 15.11 16.37 -10.16
C GLN A 187 15.27 17.89 -10.05
N LYS A 188 14.45 18.68 -10.76
CA LYS A 188 14.45 20.14 -10.62
C LYS A 188 14.11 20.58 -9.20
N ALA A 189 13.05 20.03 -8.59
CA ALA A 189 12.72 20.34 -7.21
C ALA A 189 13.87 20.03 -6.24
N ILE A 190 14.58 18.90 -6.45
CA ILE A 190 15.76 18.54 -5.65
C ILE A 190 16.92 19.53 -5.88
N GLN A 191 17.16 19.96 -7.13
CA GLN A 191 18.17 20.97 -7.45
C GLN A 191 17.85 22.34 -6.82
N ASP A 192 16.57 22.68 -6.75
CA ASP A 192 16.04 23.86 -6.06
C ASP A 192 16.05 23.68 -4.51
N GLY A 193 16.61 22.55 -4.05
CA GLY A 193 16.92 22.25 -2.67
C GLY A 193 15.76 21.68 -1.86
N VAL A 194 14.75 21.07 -2.47
CA VAL A 194 13.73 20.30 -1.74
C VAL A 194 14.34 18.99 -1.23
N ASN A 195 14.08 18.65 0.03
CA ASN A 195 14.67 17.49 0.69
C ASN A 195 14.01 16.14 0.33
N VAL A 196 14.04 15.75 -0.95
CA VAL A 196 13.57 14.43 -1.40
C VAL A 196 14.71 13.40 -1.39
N LYS A 197 14.43 12.20 -0.89
CA LYS A 197 15.40 11.11 -0.78
C LYS A 197 15.05 9.86 -1.58
N GLY A 198 13.82 9.59 -1.99
CA GLY A 198 13.55 8.37 -2.78
C GLY A 198 12.34 8.47 -3.71
N TYR A 199 12.26 7.52 -4.65
CA TYR A 199 11.24 7.41 -5.69
C TYR A 199 10.84 5.96 -6.02
N PHE A 200 9.62 5.57 -5.73
CA PHE A 200 9.13 4.23 -6.03
C PHE A 200 8.18 4.30 -7.24
N LEU A 201 8.56 3.61 -8.32
CA LEU A 201 7.73 3.54 -9.52
C LEU A 201 6.51 2.65 -9.28
N TRP A 202 5.36 3.06 -9.80
CA TRP A 202 4.15 2.24 -9.81
C TRP A 202 3.83 1.79 -11.24
N SER A 203 3.84 0.49 -11.57
CA SER A 203 4.11 -0.67 -10.70
C SER A 203 5.09 -1.65 -11.34
N LEU A 204 5.58 -2.62 -10.57
CA LEU A 204 6.54 -3.59 -11.10
C LEU A 204 5.91 -4.54 -12.13
N LEU A 205 4.73 -5.07 -11.82
CA LEU A 205 4.03 -6.08 -12.60
C LEU A 205 2.63 -5.59 -12.89
N ASP A 206 2.11 -5.92 -14.07
CA ASP A 206 0.68 -5.79 -14.32
C ASP A 206 -0.08 -6.65 -13.31
N ASN A 207 -1.03 -6.04 -12.61
CA ASN A 207 -1.70 -6.66 -11.46
C ASN A 207 -3.20 -6.31 -11.48
N PHE A 208 -3.90 -6.61 -10.39
CA PHE A 208 -5.31 -6.30 -10.23
C PHE A 208 -5.49 -4.87 -9.71
N GLU A 209 -5.98 -3.98 -10.55
CA GLU A 209 -6.11 -2.53 -10.31
C GLU A 209 -7.46 -2.17 -9.67
N TRP A 210 -7.78 -2.86 -8.57
CA TRP A 210 -8.94 -2.63 -7.70
C TRP A 210 -10.29 -2.51 -8.41
N ASN A 211 -10.91 -1.32 -8.41
CA ASN A 211 -12.21 -1.09 -9.01
C ASN A 211 -12.15 -1.22 -10.54
N SER A 212 -10.98 -1.02 -11.13
CA SER A 212 -10.74 -1.29 -12.56
C SER A 212 -10.44 -2.76 -12.83
N GLY A 213 -10.24 -3.59 -11.79
CA GLY A 213 -9.90 -5.00 -11.94
C GLY A 213 -8.68 -5.21 -12.84
N TYR A 214 -8.77 -6.09 -13.84
CA TYR A 214 -7.70 -6.31 -14.84
C TYR A 214 -7.91 -5.50 -16.13
N THR A 215 -8.75 -4.46 -16.12
CA THR A 215 -9.05 -3.69 -17.34
C THR A 215 -7.98 -2.64 -17.69
N VAL A 216 -7.09 -2.33 -16.75
CA VAL A 216 -5.96 -1.42 -16.94
C VAL A 216 -4.68 -2.04 -16.37
N ARG A 217 -3.53 -1.50 -16.77
CA ARG A 217 -2.19 -2.04 -16.47
C ARG A 217 -1.24 -0.91 -16.08
N PHE A 218 -0.71 -0.91 -14.85
CA PHE A 218 0.36 0.01 -14.42
C PHE A 218 1.78 -0.58 -14.55
N GLY A 219 1.89 -1.90 -14.74
CA GLY A 219 3.15 -2.62 -14.61
C GLY A 219 4.17 -2.26 -15.69
N ILE A 220 5.43 -2.10 -15.30
CA ILE A 220 6.56 -2.05 -16.26
C ILE A 220 6.91 -3.44 -16.81
N ASN A 221 6.40 -4.52 -16.21
CA ASN A 221 6.46 -5.87 -16.76
C ASN A 221 5.05 -6.35 -17.10
N TYR A 222 4.87 -6.75 -18.36
CA TYR A 222 3.67 -7.39 -18.83
C TYR A 222 3.48 -8.74 -18.14
N VAL A 223 2.27 -9.00 -17.68
CA VAL A 223 1.87 -10.31 -17.13
C VAL A 223 0.81 -10.92 -18.03
N ASP A 224 1.14 -12.07 -18.62
CA ASP A 224 0.21 -12.86 -19.42
C ASP A 224 -0.71 -13.69 -18.52
N TYR A 225 -1.92 -13.18 -18.28
CA TYR A 225 -2.90 -13.85 -17.42
C TYR A 225 -3.37 -15.22 -17.96
N ASN A 226 -3.18 -15.49 -19.24
CA ASN A 226 -3.66 -16.71 -19.91
C ASN A 226 -2.54 -17.75 -20.14
N ASN A 227 -1.27 -17.35 -20.03
CA ASN A 227 -0.12 -18.22 -20.29
C ASN A 227 0.76 -18.37 -19.05
N GLY A 228 0.18 -18.96 -17.99
CA GLY A 228 0.91 -19.26 -16.76
C GLY A 228 1.51 -18.04 -16.06
N LEU A 229 0.90 -16.85 -16.22
CA LEU A 229 1.40 -15.58 -15.69
C LEU A 229 2.78 -15.22 -16.21
N LYS A 230 3.17 -15.63 -17.42
CA LYS A 230 4.50 -15.30 -17.98
C LYS A 230 4.79 -13.80 -17.91
N ARG A 231 5.97 -13.43 -17.39
CA ARG A 231 6.42 -12.04 -17.29
C ARG A 231 7.28 -11.68 -18.49
N SER A 232 6.97 -10.56 -19.10
CA SER A 232 7.74 -10.02 -20.22
C SER A 232 8.03 -8.53 -19.95
N PRO A 233 9.31 -8.10 -19.91
CA PRO A 233 9.65 -6.72 -19.61
C PRO A 233 9.17 -5.80 -20.73
N LYS A 234 8.37 -4.79 -20.37
CA LYS A 234 7.95 -3.75 -21.32
C LYS A 234 9.13 -2.83 -21.64
N LEU A 235 8.96 -1.95 -22.63
CA LEU A 235 9.94 -0.94 -23.00
C LEU A 235 10.31 -0.06 -21.79
N SER A 236 9.35 0.30 -20.94
CA SER A 236 9.59 1.05 -19.70
C SER A 236 10.50 0.33 -18.71
N ALA A 237 10.41 -1.00 -18.57
CA ALA A 237 11.34 -1.76 -17.74
C ALA A 237 12.76 -1.72 -18.30
N GLN A 238 12.90 -1.82 -19.63
CA GLN A 238 14.21 -1.71 -20.29
C GLN A 238 14.79 -0.29 -20.16
N TRP A 239 13.94 0.72 -20.32
CA TRP A 239 14.30 2.12 -20.13
C TRP A 239 14.78 2.38 -18.70
N PHE A 240 14.02 1.95 -17.67
CA PHE A 240 14.43 2.06 -16.28
C PHE A 240 15.72 1.28 -15.99
N LYS A 241 15.89 0.08 -16.56
CA LYS A 241 17.14 -0.66 -16.42
C LYS A 241 18.33 0.15 -16.95
N ASN A 242 18.24 0.70 -18.16
CA ASN A 242 19.31 1.51 -18.74
C ASN A 242 19.57 2.74 -17.87
N PHE A 243 18.51 3.48 -17.55
CA PHE A 243 18.53 4.66 -16.69
C PHE A 243 19.20 4.42 -15.33
N LEU A 244 18.94 3.29 -14.68
CA LEU A 244 19.50 2.97 -13.36
C LEU A 244 20.92 2.39 -13.42
N THR A 245 21.30 1.73 -14.52
CA THR A 245 22.57 0.97 -14.62
C THR A 245 23.67 1.66 -15.41
N THR A 246 23.35 2.59 -16.30
CA THR A 246 24.36 3.35 -17.03
C THR A 246 24.78 4.59 -16.24
N ASN A 247 26.07 4.67 -15.88
CA ASN A 247 26.72 5.92 -15.42
C ASN A 247 26.89 6.95 -16.56
N SER A 248 26.55 6.56 -17.80
CA SER A 248 26.64 7.42 -18.97
C SER A 248 25.34 8.20 -19.17
N ARG A 249 25.48 9.52 -19.35
CA ARG A 249 24.41 10.45 -19.72
C ARG A 249 23.62 9.86 -20.90
N TYR A 250 22.36 9.50 -20.69
CA TYR A 250 21.46 9.20 -21.80
C TYR A 250 21.18 10.52 -22.52
N SER A 251 22.02 10.85 -23.51
CA SER A 251 21.81 12.01 -24.37
C SER A 251 20.93 11.58 -25.54
N ASP A 252 19.62 11.60 -25.33
CA ASP A 252 18.70 11.58 -26.45
C ASP A 252 18.79 12.95 -27.12
N ALA A 253 19.39 13.02 -28.32
CA ALA A 253 19.80 14.26 -28.98
C ALA A 253 18.62 15.20 -29.36
N LYS A 254 17.38 14.84 -28.99
CA LYS A 254 16.16 15.61 -29.22
C LYS A 254 15.49 16.17 -27.95
N ARG A 255 15.92 15.83 -26.72
CA ARG A 255 15.24 16.30 -25.49
C ARG A 255 16.24 16.69 -24.40
N GLY A 256 16.13 17.93 -23.91
CA GLY A 256 17.11 18.59 -23.04
C GLY A 256 17.28 17.94 -21.65
N SER A 257 18.47 17.35 -21.45
CA SER A 257 19.28 17.23 -20.22
C SER A 257 18.63 17.08 -18.82
N ALA A 258 17.77 16.09 -18.57
CA ALA A 258 17.66 15.60 -17.18
C ALA A 258 17.31 14.10 -17.10
N SER A 259 18.08 13.38 -16.29
CA SER A 259 18.08 11.93 -16.15
C SER A 259 18.23 11.56 -14.67
N VAL A 260 17.22 10.90 -14.07
CA VAL A 260 17.34 10.25 -12.75
C VAL A 260 18.03 8.88 -12.92
N ASN A 261 18.50 8.26 -11.85
CA ASN A 261 19.14 6.95 -11.88
C ASN A 261 19.23 6.39 -10.46
N ARG A 262 19.88 5.24 -10.27
CA ARG A 262 20.01 4.59 -8.96
C ARG A 262 20.73 5.47 -7.93
N SER A 263 21.68 6.29 -8.37
CA SER A 263 22.40 7.22 -7.48
C SER A 263 21.57 8.45 -7.09
N SER A 264 20.37 8.59 -7.64
CA SER A 264 19.40 9.59 -7.17
C SER A 264 18.68 9.15 -5.87
N PHE A 265 18.96 7.94 -5.36
CA PHE A 265 18.40 7.37 -4.14
C PHE A 265 19.46 7.26 -3.05
N PRO A 266 19.08 7.21 -1.76
CA PRO A 266 20.02 7.18 -0.67
C PRO A 266 20.75 5.84 -0.71
N GLU A 267 21.99 5.89 -0.28
CA GLU A 267 22.76 4.67 -0.14
C GLU A 267 22.02 3.67 0.76
N GLY A 268 21.98 2.40 0.34
CA GLY A 268 21.29 1.33 1.05
C GLY A 268 19.80 1.18 0.75
N PHE A 269 19.21 2.03 -0.10
CA PHE A 269 17.82 1.89 -0.54
C PHE A 269 17.58 0.57 -1.28
N ILE A 270 16.53 -0.15 -0.89
CA ILE A 270 16.23 -1.49 -1.40
C ILE A 270 15.18 -1.38 -2.48
N PHE A 271 15.54 -1.72 -3.72
CA PHE A 271 14.57 -2.00 -4.77
C PHE A 271 14.24 -3.49 -4.78
N GLY A 272 12.97 -3.87 -4.89
CA GLY A 272 12.58 -5.28 -4.87
C GLY A 272 11.32 -5.60 -5.64
N ALA A 273 11.08 -6.91 -5.78
CA ALA A 273 9.89 -7.50 -6.40
C ALA A 273 9.10 -8.32 -5.38
N ALA A 274 7.78 -8.48 -5.58
CA ALA A 274 6.91 -9.27 -4.70
C ALA A 274 6.17 -10.40 -5.43
N GLY A 275 5.94 -11.52 -4.73
CA GLY A 275 5.15 -12.67 -5.19
C GLY A 275 4.38 -13.35 -4.04
N SER A 276 3.44 -14.23 -4.36
CA SER A 276 2.62 -14.98 -3.40
C SER A 276 2.65 -16.48 -3.70
N ALA A 277 2.74 -17.32 -2.67
CA ALA A 277 2.83 -18.77 -2.81
C ALA A 277 1.60 -19.38 -3.49
N TYR A 278 0.39 -18.87 -3.23
CA TYR A 278 -0.82 -19.39 -3.87
C TYR A 278 -0.90 -18.94 -5.34
N GLN A 279 -0.60 -17.67 -5.62
CA GLN A 279 -0.68 -17.09 -6.97
C GLN A 279 0.46 -17.57 -7.89
N ALA A 280 1.60 -17.97 -7.33
CA ALA A 280 2.71 -18.58 -8.05
C ALA A 280 2.62 -20.11 -8.10
N VAL A 281 1.67 -20.72 -7.37
CA VAL A 281 1.55 -22.18 -7.27
C VAL A 281 0.08 -22.59 -7.24
N GLU A 282 -0.54 -22.62 -8.42
CA GLU A 282 -1.63 -23.57 -8.68
C GLU A 282 -1.27 -24.41 -9.90
N ASP A 283 -0.71 -25.59 -9.61
CA ASP A 283 -1.09 -26.77 -10.35
C ASP A 283 -1.78 -27.68 -9.33
N GLN A 284 -3.11 -27.73 -9.41
CA GLN A 284 -3.88 -28.77 -8.74
C GLN A 284 -3.50 -30.07 -9.44
N VAL A 285 -2.61 -30.87 -8.83
CA VAL A 285 -2.71 -32.35 -8.75
C VAL A 285 -1.36 -33.04 -8.44
N TYR A 286 -0.17 -32.52 -8.79
CA TYR A 286 1.11 -33.10 -8.32
C TYR A 286 2.23 -32.05 -8.15
N GLY A 287 2.59 -31.74 -6.90
CA GLY A 287 3.53 -30.66 -6.53
C GLY A 287 5.00 -30.85 -6.93
N ILE A 288 5.32 -30.89 -8.23
CA ILE A 288 6.70 -31.12 -8.71
C ILE A 288 7.19 -30.06 -9.74
N HIS A 289 6.34 -29.25 -10.37
CA HIS A 289 6.81 -28.31 -11.42
C HIS A 289 7.50 -27.01 -10.93
N SER A 290 7.38 -26.66 -9.65
CA SER A 290 8.07 -25.48 -9.09
C SER A 290 9.58 -25.72 -8.85
N LEU A 291 10.07 -26.94 -9.07
CA LEU A 291 11.50 -27.23 -8.88
C LEU A 291 12.40 -26.61 -9.98
N THR A 292 11.87 -26.31 -11.17
CA THR A 292 12.64 -25.93 -12.37
C THR A 292 12.84 -24.42 -12.58
N ASN A 293 12.01 -23.54 -11.99
CA ASN A 293 12.08 -22.10 -12.29
C ASN A 293 12.72 -21.21 -11.22
N ILE A 294 13.08 -21.71 -10.03
CA ILE A 294 13.78 -20.88 -9.00
C ILE A 294 15.02 -20.21 -9.59
N GLN A 295 15.77 -20.92 -10.44
CA GLN A 295 16.99 -20.39 -11.03
C GLN A 295 16.71 -19.32 -12.09
N GLU A 296 15.58 -19.40 -12.78
CA GLU A 296 15.13 -18.40 -13.75
C GLU A 296 14.58 -17.17 -13.03
N ASP A 297 13.70 -17.35 -12.04
CA ASP A 297 13.14 -16.26 -11.23
C ASP A 297 14.25 -15.44 -10.55
N VAL A 298 15.19 -16.11 -9.90
CA VAL A 298 16.34 -15.45 -9.25
C VAL A 298 17.24 -14.75 -10.27
N ARG A 299 17.39 -15.32 -11.48
CA ARG A 299 18.16 -14.70 -12.56
C ARG A 299 17.49 -13.42 -13.05
N LEU A 300 16.19 -13.45 -13.31
CA LEU A 300 15.42 -12.29 -13.77
C LEU A 300 15.47 -11.14 -12.74
N ILE A 301 15.25 -11.45 -11.46
CA ILE A 301 15.32 -10.44 -10.38
C ILE A 301 16.70 -9.76 -10.37
N LYS A 302 17.77 -10.55 -10.54
CA LYS A 302 19.15 -10.06 -10.57
C LYS A 302 19.49 -9.29 -11.85
N GLU A 303 19.02 -9.75 -13.01
CA GLU A 303 19.27 -9.10 -14.30
C GLU A 303 18.57 -7.74 -14.44
N ILE A 304 17.46 -7.54 -13.72
CA ILE A 304 16.79 -6.24 -13.59
C ILE A 304 17.58 -5.31 -12.66
N GLY A 305 18.28 -5.86 -11.67
CA GLY A 305 19.09 -5.11 -10.70
C GLY A 305 18.40 -4.87 -9.35
N PHE A 306 17.41 -5.69 -8.98
CA PHE A 306 16.79 -5.63 -7.66
C PHE A 306 17.72 -6.11 -6.55
N ASP A 307 17.50 -5.57 -5.35
CA ASP A 307 18.19 -5.91 -4.10
C ASP A 307 17.44 -6.96 -3.27
N ALA A 308 16.12 -7.10 -3.48
CA ALA A 308 15.27 -7.94 -2.64
C ALA A 308 14.16 -8.65 -3.41
N TYR A 309 13.71 -9.78 -2.84
CA TYR A 309 12.52 -10.49 -3.28
C TYR A 309 11.61 -10.80 -2.10
N ARG A 310 10.38 -10.31 -2.17
CA ARG A 310 9.30 -10.58 -1.21
C ARG A 310 8.46 -11.74 -1.68
N PHE A 311 8.31 -12.80 -0.90
CA PHE A 311 7.46 -13.94 -1.25
C PHE A 311 6.78 -14.51 0.00
N SER A 312 5.73 -15.32 -0.15
CA SER A 312 5.10 -16.02 0.98
C SER A 312 5.49 -17.50 1.09
N ILE A 313 5.41 -18.03 2.30
CA ILE A 313 5.49 -19.46 2.57
C ILE A 313 4.08 -20.00 2.74
N SER A 314 3.77 -21.10 2.03
CA SER A 314 2.45 -21.71 2.09
C SER A 314 2.27 -22.52 3.37
N TRP A 315 1.36 -22.08 4.24
CA TRP A 315 1.07 -22.75 5.51
C TRP A 315 0.60 -24.19 5.26
N SER A 316 -0.38 -24.38 4.39
CA SER A 316 -0.89 -25.72 4.03
C SER A 316 0.17 -26.63 3.41
N ARG A 317 1.16 -26.06 2.70
CA ARG A 317 2.28 -26.84 2.16
C ARG A 317 3.21 -27.35 3.25
N LEU A 318 3.49 -26.56 4.28
CA LEU A 318 4.38 -26.94 5.39
C LEU A 318 3.67 -27.84 6.40
N LEU A 319 2.41 -27.51 6.72
CA LEU A 319 1.55 -28.22 7.65
C LEU A 319 0.22 -28.54 6.93
N PRO A 320 0.10 -29.69 6.25
CA PRO A 320 -1.13 -30.05 5.52
C PRO A 320 -2.39 -30.09 6.38
N SER A 321 -2.27 -30.54 7.63
CA SER A 321 -3.35 -30.50 8.63
C SER A 321 -3.54 -29.12 9.29
N GLY A 322 -2.67 -28.16 8.95
CA GLY A 322 -2.51 -26.87 9.61
C GLY A 322 -1.86 -26.91 11.00
N LYS A 323 -1.58 -28.10 11.55
CA LYS A 323 -1.04 -28.30 12.90
C LYS A 323 0.28 -29.05 12.88
N LEU A 324 1.16 -28.75 13.84
CA LEU A 324 2.37 -29.53 14.06
C LEU A 324 2.06 -31.00 14.39
N SER A 325 0.97 -31.26 15.12
CA SER A 325 0.55 -32.62 15.51
C SER A 325 0.19 -33.51 14.33
N GLY A 326 -0.23 -32.94 13.19
CA GLY A 326 -0.49 -33.70 11.96
C GLY A 326 0.74 -33.85 11.06
N GLY A 327 1.93 -33.52 11.57
CA GLY A 327 3.19 -33.71 10.86
C GLY A 327 3.64 -32.52 10.01
N VAL A 328 4.95 -32.47 9.76
CA VAL A 328 5.60 -31.41 8.99
C VAL A 328 6.04 -31.95 7.63
N ASN A 329 5.65 -31.28 6.55
CA ASN A 329 6.08 -31.63 5.20
C ASN A 329 7.54 -31.18 4.96
N LYS A 330 8.47 -32.12 5.14
CA LYS A 330 9.92 -31.88 4.94
C LYS A 330 10.27 -31.47 3.50
N GLN A 331 9.50 -31.90 2.50
CA GLN A 331 9.74 -31.50 1.11
C GLN A 331 9.42 -30.01 0.89
N GLY A 332 8.33 -29.52 1.48
CA GLY A 332 7.99 -28.10 1.51
C GLY A 332 9.09 -27.25 2.15
N ILE A 333 9.63 -27.69 3.29
CA ILE A 333 10.79 -27.04 3.94
C ILE A 333 12.00 -27.03 3.00
N LYS A 334 12.33 -28.17 2.38
CA LYS A 334 13.47 -28.28 1.46
C LYS A 334 13.34 -27.32 0.27
N TYR A 335 12.12 -27.16 -0.25
CA TYR A 335 11.82 -26.21 -1.32
C TYR A 335 12.14 -24.77 -0.91
N TYR A 336 11.54 -24.27 0.18
CA TYR A 336 11.76 -22.88 0.61
C TYR A 336 13.20 -22.63 1.07
N LYS A 337 13.85 -23.61 1.73
CA LYS A 337 15.29 -23.54 2.04
C LYS A 337 16.13 -23.35 0.77
N ARG A 338 15.80 -24.05 -0.32
CA ARG A 338 16.52 -23.94 -1.59
C ARG A 338 16.29 -22.58 -2.26
N LEU A 339 15.05 -22.09 -2.28
CA LEU A 339 14.73 -20.74 -2.79
C LEU A 339 15.49 -19.66 -2.02
N ILE A 340 15.38 -19.68 -0.69
CA ILE A 340 16.03 -18.70 0.20
C ILE A 340 17.54 -18.72 0.05
N LYS A 341 18.16 -19.91 0.07
CA LYS A 341 19.60 -20.04 -0.15
C LYS A 341 20.02 -19.51 -1.52
N LYS A 342 19.23 -19.74 -2.58
CA LYS A 342 19.54 -19.26 -3.93
C LYS A 342 19.43 -17.74 -4.03
N LEU A 343 18.43 -17.12 -3.39
CA LEU A 343 18.30 -15.66 -3.28
C LEU A 343 19.53 -15.06 -2.58
N VAL A 344 19.84 -15.55 -1.39
CA VAL A 344 20.99 -15.08 -0.59
C VAL A 344 22.30 -15.28 -1.34
N ALA A 345 22.55 -16.45 -1.92
CA ALA A 345 23.75 -16.73 -2.72
C ALA A 345 23.84 -15.85 -3.99
N SER A 346 22.74 -15.27 -4.44
CA SER A 346 22.71 -14.35 -5.59
C SER A 346 22.85 -12.88 -5.19
N GLY A 347 22.94 -12.58 -3.88
CA GLY A 347 23.03 -11.23 -3.32
C GLY A 347 21.68 -10.57 -3.02
N LEU A 348 20.57 -11.33 -3.11
CA LEU A 348 19.22 -10.82 -2.91
C LEU A 348 18.77 -11.00 -1.47
N LYS A 349 18.08 -10.00 -0.92
CA LYS A 349 17.48 -10.02 0.42
C LYS A 349 16.08 -10.66 0.37
N PRO A 350 15.83 -11.81 1.02
CA PRO A 350 14.51 -12.40 1.09
C PRO A 350 13.63 -11.69 2.13
N PHE A 351 12.46 -11.24 1.70
CA PHE A 351 11.38 -10.75 2.55
C PHE A 351 10.28 -11.81 2.58
N VAL A 352 10.00 -12.39 3.75
CA VAL A 352 9.12 -13.57 3.82
C VAL A 352 7.81 -13.25 4.52
N THR A 353 6.71 -13.45 3.80
CA THR A 353 5.35 -13.38 4.33
C THR A 353 4.92 -14.75 4.85
N LEU A 354 4.45 -14.84 6.09
CA LEU A 354 4.04 -16.10 6.72
C LEU A 354 2.64 -16.56 6.26
N PHE A 355 1.71 -15.63 6.10
CA PHE A 355 0.35 -15.91 5.66
C PHE A 355 -0.09 -14.96 4.56
N HIS A 356 -0.51 -15.52 3.43
CA HIS A 356 -0.98 -14.78 2.28
C HIS A 356 -2.30 -15.39 1.77
N TRP A 357 -3.27 -15.46 2.70
CA TRP A 357 -4.66 -15.92 2.49
C TRP A 357 -4.80 -17.42 2.21
N ASP A 358 -3.74 -18.18 2.45
CA ASP A 358 -3.58 -19.60 2.17
C ASP A 358 -3.80 -20.46 3.43
N LEU A 359 -4.94 -20.24 4.09
CA LEU A 359 -5.32 -20.96 5.30
C LEU A 359 -5.46 -22.46 4.99
N PRO A 360 -4.86 -23.37 5.79
CA PRO A 360 -5.08 -24.80 5.62
C PRO A 360 -6.57 -25.16 5.77
N GLN A 361 -7.13 -25.81 4.74
CA GLN A 361 -8.55 -26.19 4.70
C GLN A 361 -8.96 -27.03 5.92
N ALA A 362 -8.07 -27.88 6.43
CA ALA A 362 -8.33 -28.66 7.64
C ALA A 362 -8.68 -27.80 8.88
N LEU A 363 -8.08 -26.61 9.03
CA LEU A 363 -8.39 -25.70 10.15
C LEU A 363 -9.70 -24.95 9.92
N GLU A 364 -10.04 -24.70 8.66
CA GLU A 364 -11.32 -24.13 8.26
C GLU A 364 -12.45 -25.13 8.56
N ASP A 365 -12.30 -26.40 8.19
CA ASP A 365 -13.30 -27.44 8.38
C ASP A 365 -13.50 -27.82 9.86
N GLU A 366 -12.41 -27.84 10.65
CA GLU A 366 -12.48 -28.28 12.05
C GLU A 366 -13.16 -27.25 12.97
N TYR A 367 -12.88 -25.95 12.76
CA TYR A 367 -13.37 -24.92 13.69
C TYR A 367 -13.61 -23.53 13.05
N GLY A 368 -13.67 -23.44 11.72
CA GLY A 368 -13.95 -22.19 11.02
C GLY A 368 -12.77 -21.22 10.92
N GLY A 369 -11.54 -21.72 11.01
CA GLY A 369 -10.34 -20.92 10.77
C GLY A 369 -10.21 -19.72 11.73
N PHE A 370 -10.06 -18.52 11.17
CA PHE A 370 -9.91 -17.27 11.94
C PHE A 370 -11.17 -16.86 12.72
N LEU A 371 -12.29 -17.59 12.61
CA LEU A 371 -13.43 -17.40 13.52
C LEU A 371 -13.15 -17.94 14.93
N SER A 372 -12.20 -18.88 15.06
CA SER A 372 -11.85 -19.47 16.35
C SER A 372 -10.58 -18.87 16.95
N PRO A 373 -10.56 -18.54 18.26
CA PRO A 373 -9.34 -18.12 18.93
C PRO A 373 -8.27 -19.22 18.98
N LYS A 374 -8.64 -20.49 18.77
CA LYS A 374 -7.71 -21.62 18.68
C LYS A 374 -6.64 -21.41 17.60
N LEU A 375 -7.00 -20.71 16.52
CA LEU A 375 -6.09 -20.47 15.40
C LEU A 375 -4.88 -19.63 15.79
N VAL A 376 -5.00 -18.74 16.78
CA VAL A 376 -3.89 -17.89 17.27
C VAL A 376 -2.68 -18.73 17.68
N ASN A 377 -2.93 -19.86 18.37
CA ASN A 377 -1.86 -20.76 18.79
C ASN A 377 -1.29 -21.57 17.62
N HIS A 378 -2.14 -22.09 16.73
CA HIS A 378 -1.67 -22.82 15.54
C HIS A 378 -0.84 -21.92 14.60
N PHE A 379 -1.23 -20.65 14.43
CA PHE A 379 -0.44 -19.67 13.66
C PHE A 379 0.89 -19.36 14.35
N ARG A 380 0.91 -19.20 15.68
CA ARG A 380 2.16 -19.02 16.45
C ARG A 380 3.10 -20.22 16.25
N ASP A 381 2.58 -21.43 16.33
CA ASP A 381 3.37 -22.66 16.19
C ASP A 381 3.91 -22.84 14.76
N TYR A 382 3.11 -22.48 13.75
CA TYR A 382 3.53 -22.41 12.36
C TYR A 382 4.62 -21.34 12.14
N ALA A 383 4.44 -20.13 12.70
CA ALA A 383 5.43 -19.07 12.64
C ALA A 383 6.75 -19.50 13.29
N GLU A 384 6.69 -20.20 14.43
CA GLU A 384 7.87 -20.75 15.09
C GLU A 384 8.63 -21.74 14.20
N LEU A 385 7.91 -22.65 13.54
CA LEU A 385 8.50 -23.57 12.58
C LEU A 385 9.24 -22.79 11.48
N CYS A 386 8.63 -21.74 10.92
CA CYS A 386 9.26 -20.91 9.91
C CYS A 386 10.51 -20.17 10.43
N PHE A 387 10.44 -19.56 11.61
CA PHE A 387 11.59 -18.86 12.21
C PHE A 387 12.76 -19.81 12.46
N ARG A 388 12.48 -21.02 12.97
CA ARG A 388 13.50 -22.04 13.20
C ARG A 388 14.11 -22.57 11.92
N GLU A 389 13.29 -22.85 10.90
CA GLU A 389 13.77 -23.50 9.67
C GLU A 389 14.46 -22.53 8.72
N PHE A 390 14.08 -21.25 8.71
CA PHE A 390 14.51 -20.31 7.68
C PHE A 390 15.19 -19.03 8.20
N GLY A 391 15.07 -18.71 9.49
CA GLY A 391 15.51 -17.42 10.05
C GLY A 391 17.01 -17.14 10.02
N ASP A 392 17.84 -18.17 9.84
CA ASP A 392 19.28 -17.99 9.60
C ASP A 392 19.54 -17.12 8.35
N ASN A 393 18.69 -17.26 7.32
CA ASN A 393 18.84 -16.62 6.02
C ASN A 393 17.74 -15.58 5.73
N VAL A 394 16.71 -15.47 6.58
CA VAL A 394 15.60 -14.53 6.44
C VAL A 394 15.66 -13.48 7.53
N LYS A 395 15.80 -12.21 7.13
CA LYS A 395 15.93 -11.06 8.04
C LYS A 395 14.71 -10.17 8.08
N HIS A 396 13.73 -10.36 7.20
CA HIS A 396 12.52 -9.54 7.14
C HIS A 396 11.29 -10.45 7.07
N TRP A 397 10.52 -10.46 8.15
CA TRP A 397 9.33 -11.29 8.32
C TRP A 397 8.07 -10.43 8.26
N ILE A 398 7.08 -10.86 7.49
CA ILE A 398 5.76 -10.24 7.42
C ILE A 398 4.76 -11.27 7.90
N THR A 399 4.02 -11.02 8.99
CA THR A 399 3.14 -12.07 9.54
C THR A 399 1.93 -12.33 8.66
N LEU A 400 1.19 -11.29 8.30
CA LEU A 400 -0.07 -11.37 7.56
C LEU A 400 -0.05 -10.36 6.42
N ASN A 401 -0.38 -10.81 5.21
CA ASN A 401 -0.62 -9.93 4.07
C ASN A 401 -2.09 -9.48 4.04
N GLU A 402 -2.33 -8.17 3.96
CA GLU A 402 -3.66 -7.57 3.76
C GLU A 402 -4.77 -8.17 4.64
N PRO A 403 -4.62 -8.12 5.97
CA PRO A 403 -5.58 -8.68 6.91
C PRO A 403 -7.00 -8.11 6.75
N TRP A 404 -7.12 -6.84 6.35
CA TRP A 404 -8.41 -6.20 6.06
C TRP A 404 -9.08 -6.83 4.84
N SER A 405 -8.38 -6.95 3.72
CA SER A 405 -8.90 -7.52 2.48
C SER A 405 -9.31 -8.99 2.66
N TYR A 406 -8.52 -9.79 3.40
CA TYR A 406 -8.91 -11.17 3.75
C TYR A 406 -10.21 -11.21 4.56
N SER A 407 -10.35 -10.32 5.54
CA SER A 407 -11.54 -10.24 6.40
C SER A 407 -12.78 -9.80 5.63
N LYS A 408 -12.61 -8.96 4.59
CA LYS A 408 -13.66 -8.54 3.64
C LYS A 408 -14.04 -9.66 2.65
N GLY A 409 -13.04 -10.25 1.99
CA GLY A 409 -13.23 -11.17 0.86
C GLY A 409 -13.46 -12.63 1.26
N GLY A 410 -13.17 -13.01 2.50
CA GLY A 410 -13.19 -14.40 2.91
C GLY A 410 -14.59 -15.04 2.99
N ARG A 411 -15.67 -14.25 3.15
CA ARG A 411 -16.99 -14.79 3.51
C ARG A 411 -18.14 -13.87 3.06
N CYS A 412 -18.51 -13.96 1.77
CA CYS A 412 -19.60 -13.23 1.06
C CYS A 412 -19.17 -12.06 0.15
N SER A 413 -18.09 -12.22 -0.61
CA SER A 413 -17.84 -11.40 -1.81
C SER A 413 -18.65 -11.93 -3.00
N ASN A 414 -19.30 -11.04 -3.76
CA ASN A 414 -20.10 -11.37 -4.96
C ASN A 414 -19.37 -12.30 -5.96
N TRP A 415 -18.04 -12.22 -6.04
CA TRP A 415 -17.21 -13.07 -6.90
C TRP A 415 -17.17 -14.56 -6.50
N GLN A 416 -17.40 -14.92 -5.23
CA GLN A 416 -17.31 -16.32 -4.78
C GLN A 416 -18.55 -17.16 -5.11
N ASN A 417 -19.63 -16.53 -5.60
CA ASN A 417 -20.85 -17.20 -6.07
C ASN A 417 -21.38 -18.31 -5.13
N ARG A 418 -21.18 -18.15 -3.81
CA ARG A 418 -21.70 -19.06 -2.79
C ARG A 418 -22.98 -18.44 -2.24
N ASN A 419 -24.09 -19.15 -2.36
CA ASN A 419 -25.31 -18.86 -1.61
C ASN A 419 -24.93 -18.72 -0.13
N CYS A 420 -24.90 -17.47 0.37
CA CYS A 420 -24.51 -17.12 1.74
C CYS A 420 -25.60 -17.50 2.75
N THR A 421 -26.10 -18.73 2.67
CA THR A 421 -27.08 -19.28 3.59
C THR A 421 -26.35 -19.73 4.86
N GLY A 422 -26.24 -18.83 5.85
CA GLY A 422 -25.87 -19.19 7.22
C GLY A 422 -24.72 -18.41 7.90
N ARG A 423 -24.29 -17.25 7.39
CA ARG A 423 -23.17 -16.48 7.97
C ARG A 423 -23.52 -15.03 8.30
N ASN A 424 -22.87 -14.46 9.33
CA ASN A 424 -23.17 -13.12 9.86
C ASN A 424 -22.11 -12.09 9.42
N SER A 425 -22.39 -11.38 8.32
CA SER A 425 -21.52 -10.34 7.76
C SER A 425 -21.37 -9.09 8.65
N ALA A 426 -22.17 -8.96 9.71
CA ALA A 426 -22.08 -7.85 10.66
C ALA A 426 -21.10 -8.12 11.82
N THR A 427 -20.63 -9.35 12.03
CA THR A 427 -19.76 -9.70 13.17
C THR A 427 -18.52 -10.50 12.78
N GLU A 428 -18.64 -11.44 11.83
CA GLU A 428 -17.55 -12.34 11.45
C GLU A 428 -16.28 -11.61 10.98
N PRO A 429 -16.33 -10.59 10.11
CA PRO A 429 -15.12 -9.89 9.66
C PRO A 429 -14.34 -9.22 10.80
N TYR A 430 -15.04 -8.67 11.80
CA TYR A 430 -14.40 -8.08 12.98
C TYR A 430 -13.75 -9.14 13.86
N LEU A 431 -14.41 -10.28 14.05
CA LEU A 431 -13.87 -11.40 14.82
C LEU A 431 -12.63 -12.01 14.14
N VAL A 432 -12.68 -12.19 12.82
CA VAL A 432 -11.54 -12.64 12.00
C VAL A 432 -10.37 -11.66 12.12
N THR A 433 -10.62 -10.36 11.94
CA THR A 433 -9.59 -9.32 12.11
C THR A 433 -9.01 -9.34 13.52
N HIS A 434 -9.84 -9.54 14.55
CA HIS A 434 -9.40 -9.64 15.94
C HIS A 434 -8.43 -10.81 16.15
N HIS A 435 -8.77 -12.01 15.69
CA HIS A 435 -7.90 -13.17 15.82
C HIS A 435 -6.63 -13.05 14.97
N GLN A 436 -6.69 -12.39 13.81
CA GLN A 436 -5.51 -12.05 13.02
C GLN A 436 -4.53 -11.15 13.79
N LEU A 437 -5.02 -10.09 14.42
CA LEU A 437 -4.20 -9.20 15.24
C LEU A 437 -3.57 -9.96 16.42
N LEU A 438 -4.33 -10.82 17.10
CA LEU A 438 -3.80 -11.65 18.18
C LEU A 438 -2.77 -12.68 17.69
N ALA A 439 -2.96 -13.25 16.52
CA ALA A 439 -2.03 -14.17 15.87
C ALA A 439 -0.71 -13.48 15.52
N HIS A 440 -0.78 -12.27 14.94
CA HIS A 440 0.38 -11.40 14.72
C HIS A 440 1.12 -11.11 16.04
N ALA A 441 0.42 -10.61 17.07
CA ALA A 441 1.04 -10.30 18.35
C ALA A 441 1.67 -11.53 19.03
N ALA A 442 1.12 -12.73 18.81
CA ALA A 442 1.71 -13.98 19.29
C ALA A 442 3.00 -14.34 18.55
N ALA A 443 3.00 -14.26 17.21
CA ALA A 443 4.18 -14.54 16.40
C ALA A 443 5.29 -13.49 16.61
N ALA A 444 4.95 -12.20 16.64
CA ALA A 444 5.89 -11.11 16.87
C ALA A 444 6.54 -11.19 18.24
N LYS A 445 5.76 -11.42 19.30
CA LYS A 445 6.30 -11.63 20.65
C LYS A 445 7.29 -12.79 20.67
N LEU A 446 6.92 -13.93 20.10
CA LEU A 446 7.79 -15.10 20.02
C LEU A 446 9.10 -14.78 19.26
N TYR A 447 9.01 -14.09 18.13
CA TYR A 447 10.17 -13.71 17.34
C TYR A 447 11.10 -12.79 18.14
N LYS A 448 10.58 -11.70 18.71
CA LYS A 448 11.35 -10.72 19.48
C LYS A 448 12.03 -11.34 20.70
N GLU A 449 11.35 -12.22 21.43
CA GLU A 449 11.89 -12.83 22.64
C GLU A 449 12.90 -13.96 22.37
N LYS A 450 12.70 -14.77 21.31
CA LYS A 450 13.47 -16.01 21.10
C LYS A 450 14.41 -15.97 19.91
N TYR A 451 14.07 -15.24 18.85
CA TYR A 451 14.74 -15.35 17.55
C TYR A 451 15.40 -14.06 17.06
N GLN A 452 14.93 -12.88 17.49
CA GLN A 452 15.42 -11.60 16.99
C GLN A 452 16.90 -11.36 17.32
N ALA A 453 17.32 -11.60 18.56
CA ALA A 453 18.73 -11.45 18.94
C ALA A 453 19.68 -12.40 18.18
N PRO A 454 19.45 -13.73 18.11
CA PRO A 454 20.34 -14.63 17.38
C PRO A 454 20.24 -14.51 15.85
N GLN A 455 19.09 -14.09 15.31
CA GLN A 455 18.90 -14.00 13.85
C GLN A 455 19.11 -12.59 13.29
N ASN A 456 19.14 -11.56 14.13
CA ASN A 456 19.27 -10.15 13.75
C ASN A 456 18.32 -9.74 12.61
N GLY A 457 17.03 -10.03 12.79
CA GLY A 457 15.99 -9.72 11.82
C GLY A 457 14.85 -8.90 12.39
N PHE A 458 13.91 -8.57 11.51
CA PHE A 458 12.81 -7.67 11.75
C PHE A 458 11.48 -8.36 11.44
N ILE A 459 10.43 -8.01 12.17
CA ILE A 459 9.08 -8.54 11.96
C ILE A 459 8.04 -7.43 11.82
N GLY A 460 7.15 -7.54 10.85
CA GLY A 460 6.15 -6.52 10.50
C GLY A 460 4.83 -7.09 10.01
N ILE A 461 3.89 -6.19 9.70
CA ILE A 461 2.54 -6.48 9.19
C ILE A 461 1.97 -5.26 8.46
N THR A 462 0.86 -5.46 7.74
CA THR A 462 0.05 -4.46 7.03
C THR A 462 -1.20 -4.05 7.86
N PHE A 463 -1.02 -3.51 9.07
CA PHE A 463 -2.11 -2.97 9.93
C PHE A 463 -1.53 -2.00 10.98
N MET A 464 -2.26 -0.98 11.44
CA MET A 464 -1.64 0.13 12.19
C MET A 464 -2.22 0.39 13.60
N ASP A 465 -3.44 0.94 13.73
CA ASP A 465 -3.98 1.43 15.02
C ASP A 465 -3.85 0.47 16.23
N PRO A 466 -4.27 -0.80 16.15
CA PRO A 466 -4.08 -1.75 17.24
C PRO A 466 -2.63 -1.98 17.64
N LEU A 467 -1.67 -1.85 16.72
CA LEU A 467 -0.25 -2.08 16.98
C LEU A 467 0.43 -0.87 17.62
N VAL A 468 -0.10 0.33 17.37
CA VAL A 468 0.42 1.58 17.94
C VAL A 468 -0.25 1.85 19.29
N TYR A 469 -1.58 1.84 19.30
CA TYR A 469 -2.39 2.25 20.45
C TYR A 469 -2.90 1.09 21.30
N GLY A 470 -2.69 -0.16 20.88
CA GLY A 470 -3.19 -1.34 21.57
C GLY A 470 -4.70 -1.48 21.53
N ASN A 471 -5.40 -0.73 20.66
CA ASN A 471 -6.84 -0.76 20.53
C ASN A 471 -7.30 -0.40 19.11
N TYR A 472 -8.55 -0.72 18.78
CA TYR A 472 -9.16 -0.31 17.51
C TYR A 472 -9.32 1.22 17.42
N PRO A 473 -9.38 1.79 16.20
CA PRO A 473 -9.69 3.20 16.01
C PRO A 473 -10.98 3.60 16.72
N HIS A 474 -11.03 4.81 17.28
CA HIS A 474 -12.21 5.27 18.01
C HIS A 474 -13.46 5.32 17.10
N SER A 475 -13.30 5.72 15.84
CA SER A 475 -14.37 5.74 14.84
C SER A 475 -15.00 4.35 14.66
N MET A 476 -14.18 3.31 14.55
CA MET A 476 -14.67 1.92 14.48
C MET A 476 -15.41 1.52 15.75
N GLN A 477 -14.90 1.87 16.93
CA GLN A 477 -15.58 1.56 18.20
C GLN A 477 -16.97 2.22 18.28
N SER A 478 -17.08 3.47 17.83
CA SER A 478 -18.34 4.22 17.87
C SER A 478 -19.36 3.74 16.84
N LEU A 479 -18.92 3.47 15.60
CA LEU A 479 -19.82 3.07 14.50
C LEU A 479 -20.27 1.60 14.63
N VAL A 480 -19.35 0.72 15.01
CA VAL A 480 -19.62 -0.72 15.10
C VAL A 480 -20.26 -1.11 16.45
N GLY A 481 -19.90 -0.39 17.51
CA GLY A 481 -20.42 -0.59 18.86
C GLY A 481 -20.12 -1.99 19.40
N ASN A 482 -21.15 -2.66 19.94
CA ASN A 482 -21.01 -3.94 20.63
C ASN A 482 -20.60 -5.12 19.73
N ARG A 483 -20.64 -4.97 18.40
CA ARG A 483 -20.20 -5.99 17.45
C ARG A 483 -18.67 -6.05 17.30
N LEU A 484 -17.96 -4.99 17.69
CA LEU A 484 -16.50 -4.94 17.65
C LEU A 484 -15.93 -5.64 18.89
N PRO A 485 -15.10 -6.70 18.74
CA PRO A 485 -14.46 -7.34 19.88
C PRO A 485 -13.56 -6.36 20.65
N LYS A 486 -13.43 -6.55 21.97
CA LYS A 486 -12.58 -5.70 22.82
C LYS A 486 -11.27 -6.42 23.15
N PHE A 487 -10.15 -5.70 23.10
CA PHE A 487 -8.90 -6.21 23.64
C PHE A 487 -8.88 -6.13 25.16
N THR A 488 -8.57 -7.25 25.81
CA THR A 488 -8.17 -7.23 27.23
C THR A 488 -6.88 -6.42 27.40
N LYS A 489 -6.62 -5.92 28.61
CA LYS A 489 -5.37 -5.20 28.92
C LYS A 489 -4.11 -6.00 28.54
N LYS A 490 -4.14 -7.32 28.75
CA LYS A 490 -3.05 -8.23 28.37
C LYS A 490 -2.87 -8.33 26.85
N GLN A 491 -3.96 -8.38 26.08
CA GLN A 491 -3.90 -8.39 24.61
C GLN A 491 -3.44 -7.04 24.06
N SER A 492 -3.97 -5.93 24.59
CA SER A 492 -3.58 -4.57 24.24
C SER A 492 -2.07 -4.35 24.42
N ASN A 493 -1.53 -4.71 25.58
CA ASN A 493 -0.11 -4.60 25.87
C ASN A 493 0.77 -5.48 24.96
N ARG A 494 0.24 -6.60 24.46
CA ARG A 494 0.95 -7.48 23.53
C ARG A 494 0.95 -6.99 22.09
N LEU A 495 -0.04 -6.18 21.72
CA LEU A 495 -0.15 -5.58 20.39
C LEU A 495 0.71 -4.32 20.26
N LYS A 496 0.76 -3.49 21.31
CA LYS A 496 1.56 -2.26 21.34
C LYS A 496 3.02 -2.57 21.03
N GLY A 497 3.54 -1.99 19.94
CA GLY A 497 4.94 -2.14 19.52
C GLY A 497 5.30 -3.55 19.01
N SER A 498 4.32 -4.38 18.61
CA SER A 498 4.58 -5.74 18.13
C SER A 498 5.10 -5.81 16.69
N PHE A 499 5.81 -4.79 16.22
CA PHE A 499 6.39 -4.69 14.89
C PHE A 499 7.74 -3.96 14.95
N ASP A 500 8.56 -4.12 13.92
CA ASP A 500 9.82 -3.40 13.69
C ASP A 500 9.76 -2.58 12.40
N PHE A 501 8.87 -2.94 11.49
CA PHE A 501 8.56 -2.20 10.26
C PHE A 501 7.09 -2.41 9.90
N ILE A 502 6.55 -1.51 9.08
CA ILE A 502 5.19 -1.60 8.54
C ILE A 502 5.28 -1.88 7.05
N GLY A 503 4.55 -2.89 6.59
CA GLY A 503 4.34 -3.10 5.16
C GLY A 503 3.11 -2.31 4.72
N LEU A 504 3.18 -1.63 3.58
CA LEU A 504 2.03 -1.03 2.93
C LEU A 504 1.81 -1.71 1.58
N ASN A 505 0.62 -2.26 1.38
CA ASN A 505 0.17 -2.73 0.07
C ASN A 505 -0.89 -1.74 -0.42
N TYR A 506 -0.53 -0.88 -1.36
CA TYR A 506 -1.41 0.15 -1.90
C TYR A 506 -1.42 0.02 -3.42
N TYR A 507 -2.57 0.20 -4.06
CA TYR A 507 -2.65 0.14 -5.52
C TYR A 507 -3.59 1.21 -6.14
N THR A 508 -4.46 1.85 -5.34
CA THR A 508 -5.49 2.83 -5.78
C THR A 508 -6.11 3.50 -4.56
N ALA A 509 -6.86 4.58 -4.82
CA ALA A 509 -7.84 5.13 -3.92
C ALA A 509 -9.25 4.96 -4.50
N ASN A 510 -10.23 4.78 -3.63
CA ASN A 510 -11.65 4.77 -4.01
C ASN A 510 -12.32 6.03 -3.48
N TYR A 511 -13.30 6.55 -4.21
CA TYR A 511 -14.14 7.62 -3.69
C TYR A 511 -15.04 7.05 -2.59
N ALA A 512 -15.16 7.81 -1.51
CA ALA A 512 -15.93 7.47 -0.33
C ALA A 512 -16.98 8.56 -0.11
N ALA A 513 -18.20 8.32 -0.55
CA ALA A 513 -19.33 9.21 -0.32
C ALA A 513 -20.07 8.79 0.95
N ASN A 514 -20.65 9.73 1.70
CA ASN A 514 -21.51 9.37 2.82
C ASN A 514 -22.72 8.57 2.31
N ALA A 515 -22.96 7.40 2.89
CA ALA A 515 -24.17 6.63 2.67
C ALA A 515 -25.02 6.75 3.94
N PRO A 516 -26.06 7.61 3.97
CA PRO A 516 -26.97 7.68 5.09
C PRO A 516 -27.75 6.36 5.19
N GLY A 517 -27.24 5.43 6.00
CA GLY A 517 -27.86 4.15 6.25
C GLY A 517 -29.11 4.33 7.11
N GLY A 518 -30.27 3.88 6.61
CA GLY A 518 -31.39 3.53 7.46
C GLY A 518 -31.02 2.34 8.35
N LEU A 519 -31.53 2.31 9.58
CA LEU A 519 -31.28 1.35 10.66
C LEU A 519 -31.49 -0.16 10.33
N HIS A 520 -31.81 -0.51 9.08
CA HIS A 520 -32.33 -1.82 8.70
C HIS A 520 -31.32 -2.77 8.04
N ASN A 521 -30.05 -2.38 7.78
CA ASN A 521 -29.07 -3.28 7.13
C ASN A 521 -27.61 -3.08 7.60
N THR A 522 -27.32 -3.45 8.86
CA THR A 522 -25.97 -3.36 9.45
C THR A 522 -25.06 -4.50 8.97
N SER A 523 -23.84 -4.17 8.50
CA SER A 523 -22.85 -5.11 7.99
C SER A 523 -21.45 -4.50 8.03
N PHE A 524 -20.40 -5.32 7.98
CA PHE A 524 -19.01 -4.83 7.90
C PHE A 524 -18.77 -3.79 6.79
N LEU A 525 -19.47 -3.88 5.66
CA LEU A 525 -19.33 -2.93 4.55
C LEU A 525 -20.11 -1.64 4.77
N THR A 526 -21.25 -1.71 5.47
CA THR A 526 -22.13 -0.56 5.69
C THR A 526 -21.79 0.22 6.96
N ASP A 527 -21.08 -0.38 7.93
CA ASP A 527 -20.76 0.24 9.21
C ASP A 527 -19.90 1.51 9.10
N SER A 528 -19.15 1.64 8.02
CA SER A 528 -18.42 2.87 7.72
C SER A 528 -19.33 4.05 7.34
N HIS A 529 -20.63 3.80 7.15
CA HIS A 529 -21.62 4.74 6.58
C HIS A 529 -21.10 5.41 5.32
N THR A 530 -20.38 4.64 4.50
CA THR A 530 -19.68 5.13 3.32
C THR A 530 -20.04 4.27 2.11
N HIS A 531 -20.50 4.92 1.03
CA HIS A 531 -20.56 4.33 -0.30
C HIS A 531 -19.20 4.47 -0.96
N ILE A 532 -18.61 3.33 -1.35
CA ILE A 532 -17.30 3.29 -1.99
C ILE A 532 -17.50 3.08 -3.50
N SER A 533 -17.04 4.01 -4.33
CA SER A 533 -17.12 3.95 -5.80
C SER A 533 -15.75 4.15 -6.46
N SER A 534 -15.59 3.62 -7.68
CA SER A 534 -14.50 3.95 -8.61
C SER A 534 -14.69 5.28 -9.31
N GLU A 535 -15.96 5.67 -9.42
CA GLU A 535 -16.47 6.80 -10.19
C GLU A 535 -16.88 7.95 -9.27
#